data_AF-A0A1D1XG73-F1
#
_entry.id   AF-A0A1D1XG73-F1
#
_cell.length_a   1.000
_cell.length_b   1.000
_cell.length_c   1.000
_cell.angle_alpha   90.00
_cell.angle_beta   90.00
_cell.angle_gamma   90.00
#
_symmetry.space_group_name_H-M   'P 1'
#
loop_
_entity.id
_entity.type
_entity.pdbx_description
1 polymer ?
#
loop_
_entity_poly.entity_id
_entity_poly.type
_entity_poly.pdbx_seq_one_letter_code
_entity_poly.pdbx_strand_id
1 'polypeptide(L)'
;MSSPDAQQPEGIDFRRMQLDGDPSSSISARLRGALATCSKCLEAGDYVGSDKAISELVDLLNDVAESPPSVSGNAVSREALSEEALAEVHGFLSSPSADQVTVDALSLELPKVVVRFTGVSDKCREFVEKIIDSLIATCNPRDMLSMLCEALYSQMKVSTTPTDFVILLKGLSRVFVYIKRHHVQQVKESLPVVLNVVQTVASEFDGEDEVSLHDFFRSVITVAESIQSVCEKMVGERKEELCAILSLYALQSMAFLSMSNLANKVSNCVSFAMKLSRFLPFCGLTYLGLITGCDIESVTKAVCREDGDDFIFCFSSVKDGASLAVLWGSLSDEVAKAAGEQLETVVDELRRDRTKRWQAVGMLKYVFWSTKYPWKIQAQSIEFLSSIMDGIIREEYGDDCTGKSFLIPRIFTALQALEKVIMFAPDATLRQEAFSALRHILSALNLYKFILMRESTGKIGQTRVLTEMNLQKAYTEWLLPLRTLVSGIEAENKEDNDELAFHTLCALNPVQFVLYDCIELVEGYL
;
A
#
# COMPACT_ATOMS: atom_id res chain seq x y z
N MET A 1 14.53 -65.98 39.41
CA MET A 1 13.93 -65.98 38.06
C MET A 1 14.00 -64.54 37.58
N SER A 2 15.11 -64.13 36.97
CA SER A 2 15.57 -64.43 35.60
C SER A 2 14.97 -63.46 34.58
N SER A 3 15.76 -62.41 34.33
CA SER A 3 16.14 -61.86 33.02
C SER A 3 15.19 -60.93 32.22
N PRO A 4 15.79 -60.06 31.37
CA PRO A 4 15.42 -58.66 31.16
C PRO A 4 15.23 -58.32 29.65
N ASP A 5 15.44 -57.04 29.30
CA ASP A 5 15.70 -56.45 27.97
C ASP A 5 14.51 -55.98 27.11
N ALA A 6 14.49 -54.65 26.89
CA ALA A 6 14.69 -54.07 25.56
C ALA A 6 14.92 -52.54 25.67
N GLN A 7 16.17 -52.12 25.89
CA GLN A 7 16.59 -50.77 25.50
C GLN A 7 16.74 -50.74 23.98
N GLN A 8 15.92 -49.93 23.31
CA GLN A 8 16.16 -49.55 21.92
C GLN A 8 17.43 -48.67 21.86
N PRO A 9 18.30 -48.86 20.85
CA PRO A 9 19.49 -48.06 20.70
C PRO A 9 19.11 -46.62 20.35
N GLU A 10 19.71 -45.66 21.05
CA GLU A 10 19.75 -44.26 20.64
C GLU A 10 20.23 -44.20 19.19
N GLY A 11 19.32 -43.85 18.29
CA GLY A 11 19.65 -43.58 16.90
C GLY A 11 20.64 -42.44 16.88
N ILE A 12 21.85 -42.72 16.40
CA ILE A 12 22.85 -41.73 16.07
C ILE A 12 22.18 -40.75 15.08
N ASP A 13 21.93 -39.53 15.54
CA ASP A 13 21.43 -38.44 14.71
C ASP A 13 22.57 -37.99 13.79
N PHE A 14 22.60 -38.55 12.58
CA PHE A 14 23.57 -38.23 11.54
C PHE A 14 23.56 -36.74 11.14
N ARG A 15 22.57 -35.93 11.56
CA ARG A 15 22.59 -34.47 11.35
C ARG A 15 23.56 -33.73 12.27
N ARG A 16 23.95 -34.31 13.42
CA ARG A 16 24.96 -33.70 14.31
C ARG A 16 26.41 -33.97 13.90
N MET A 17 26.65 -34.93 12.99
CA MET A 17 28.00 -35.30 12.56
C MET A 17 28.50 -34.54 11.31
N GLN A 18 27.69 -33.67 10.70
CA GLN A 18 28.15 -32.82 9.59
C GLN A 18 28.78 -31.50 10.02
N LEU A 19 28.92 -31.26 11.33
CA LEU A 19 29.67 -30.11 11.88
C LEU A 19 31.13 -30.45 12.25
N ASP A 20 31.57 -31.70 12.12
CA ASP A 20 32.98 -32.09 12.32
C ASP A 20 33.81 -31.97 11.02
N GLY A 21 33.70 -30.81 10.36
CA GLY A 21 34.72 -30.35 9.42
C GLY A 21 35.93 -29.82 10.20
N ASP A 22 37.14 -30.13 9.72
CA ASP A 22 38.45 -29.78 10.30
C ASP A 22 38.45 -28.47 11.13
N PRO A 23 38.73 -28.51 12.46
CA PRO A 23 38.70 -27.35 13.36
C PRO A 23 39.69 -26.22 13.03
N SER A 24 40.46 -26.35 11.95
CA SER A 24 41.59 -25.49 11.59
C SER A 24 41.30 -24.45 10.49
N SER A 25 40.12 -24.46 9.84
CA SER A 25 39.77 -23.44 8.84
C SER A 25 38.70 -22.47 9.36
N SER A 26 39.07 -21.20 9.52
CA SER A 26 38.11 -20.15 9.90
C SER A 26 37.00 -20.01 8.85
N ILE A 27 35.84 -19.44 9.24
CA ILE A 27 34.74 -19.17 8.30
C ILE A 27 35.22 -18.34 7.09
N SER A 28 36.11 -17.37 7.31
CA SER A 28 36.79 -16.61 6.26
C SER A 28 37.57 -17.51 5.29
N ALA A 29 38.28 -18.53 5.77
CA ALA A 29 39.03 -19.45 4.91
C ALA A 29 38.09 -20.29 4.03
N ARG A 30 36.95 -20.76 4.58
CA ARG A 30 35.94 -21.52 3.83
C ARG A 30 35.26 -20.65 2.77
N LEU A 31 34.82 -19.45 3.15
CA LEU A 31 34.22 -18.48 2.21
C LEU A 31 35.18 -18.11 1.09
N ARG A 32 36.45 -17.83 1.42
CA ARG A 32 37.49 -17.56 0.43
C ARG A 32 37.72 -18.75 -0.51
N GLY A 33 37.68 -19.97 0.03
CA GLY A 33 37.77 -21.20 -0.74
C GLY A 33 36.62 -21.36 -1.73
N ALA A 34 35.38 -21.14 -1.29
CA ALA A 34 34.19 -21.21 -2.14
C ALA A 34 34.21 -20.13 -3.24
N LEU A 35 34.54 -18.89 -2.89
CA LEU A 35 34.66 -17.77 -3.84
C LEU A 35 35.75 -18.01 -4.89
N ALA A 36 36.92 -18.49 -4.47
CA ALA A 36 38.01 -18.83 -5.39
C ALA A 36 37.67 -20.03 -6.29
N THR A 37 36.90 -20.99 -5.78
CA THR A 37 36.43 -22.15 -6.57
C THR A 37 35.42 -21.71 -7.61
N CYS A 38 34.46 -20.85 -7.21
CA CYS A 38 33.48 -20.27 -8.12
C CYS A 38 34.16 -19.55 -9.30
N SER A 39 35.12 -18.66 -9.02
CA SER A 39 35.86 -17.94 -10.06
C SER A 39 36.62 -18.87 -11.00
N LYS A 40 37.36 -19.85 -10.47
CA LYS A 40 38.08 -20.83 -11.30
C LYS A 40 37.16 -21.69 -12.17
N CYS A 41 36.00 -22.11 -11.64
CA CYS A 41 35.03 -22.89 -12.39
C CYS A 41 34.44 -22.08 -13.55
N LEU A 42 34.12 -20.81 -13.33
CA LEU A 42 33.59 -19.92 -14.38
C LEU A 42 34.64 -19.59 -15.44
N GLU A 43 35.89 -19.34 -15.05
CA GLU A 43 37.01 -19.19 -15.98
C GLU A 43 37.21 -20.45 -16.86
N ALA A 44 36.96 -21.64 -16.31
CA ALA A 44 37.03 -22.91 -17.02
C ALA A 44 35.77 -23.27 -17.82
N GLY A 45 34.68 -22.49 -17.70
CA GLY A 45 33.38 -22.79 -18.30
C GLY A 45 32.62 -23.97 -17.65
N ASP A 46 32.99 -24.34 -16.43
CA ASP A 46 32.33 -25.38 -15.63
C ASP A 46 31.18 -24.80 -14.79
N TYR A 47 30.02 -24.63 -15.44
CA TYR A 47 28.83 -24.06 -14.80
C TYR A 47 28.28 -24.93 -13.65
N VAL A 48 28.42 -26.26 -13.74
CA VAL A 48 27.95 -27.17 -12.69
C VAL A 48 28.83 -27.04 -11.45
N GLY A 49 30.15 -26.93 -11.65
CA GLY A 49 31.10 -26.64 -10.58
C GLY A 49 30.85 -25.29 -9.93
N SER A 50 30.56 -24.25 -10.73
CA SER A 50 30.24 -22.92 -10.19
C SER A 50 28.94 -22.90 -9.39
N ASP A 51 27.88 -23.54 -9.86
CA ASP A 51 26.59 -23.60 -9.15
C ASP A 51 26.74 -24.29 -7.80
N LYS A 52 27.55 -25.36 -7.73
CA LYS A 52 27.86 -26.04 -6.48
C LYS A 52 28.64 -25.15 -5.51
N ALA A 53 29.64 -24.41 -6.02
CA ALA A 53 30.42 -23.49 -5.19
C ALA A 53 29.58 -22.30 -4.68
N ILE A 54 28.66 -21.78 -5.50
CA ILE A 54 27.70 -20.74 -5.09
C ILE A 54 26.75 -21.29 -4.03
N SER A 55 26.24 -22.51 -4.21
CA SER A 55 25.37 -23.15 -3.21
C SER A 55 26.10 -23.32 -1.88
N GLU A 56 27.36 -23.79 -1.90
CA GLU A 56 28.20 -23.89 -0.70
C GLU A 56 28.41 -22.52 -0.03
N LEU A 57 28.66 -21.46 -0.80
CA LEU A 57 28.78 -20.09 -0.29
C LEU A 57 27.48 -19.62 0.39
N VAL A 58 26.34 -19.87 -0.24
CA VAL A 58 25.01 -19.52 0.28
C VAL A 58 24.72 -20.27 1.58
N ASP A 59 25.01 -21.57 1.62
CA ASP A 59 24.82 -22.41 2.80
C ASP A 59 25.69 -21.93 3.97
N LEU A 60 26.98 -21.62 3.70
CA LEU A 60 27.89 -21.06 4.70
C LEU A 60 27.36 -19.76 5.31
N LEU A 61 26.87 -18.84 4.47
CA LEU A 61 26.33 -17.57 4.93
C LEU A 61 25.01 -17.76 5.71
N ASN A 62 24.13 -18.66 5.26
CA ASN A 62 22.90 -18.98 5.96
C ASN A 62 23.18 -19.59 7.35
N ASP A 63 24.16 -20.50 7.46
CA ASP A 63 24.58 -21.08 8.74
C ASP A 63 25.04 -20.00 9.73
N VAL A 64 25.80 -19.00 9.26
CA VAL A 64 26.22 -17.86 10.09
C VAL A 64 25.02 -16.99 10.48
N ALA A 65 24.11 -16.72 9.53
CA ALA A 65 22.89 -15.96 9.77
C ALA A 65 21.90 -16.67 10.71
N GLU A 66 22.00 -17.98 10.91
CA GLU A 66 21.12 -18.76 11.79
C GLU A 66 21.80 -19.16 13.12
N SER A 67 23.10 -18.88 13.25
CA SER A 67 23.86 -19.20 14.45
C SER A 67 23.29 -18.51 15.70
N PRO A 68 23.05 -19.23 16.82
CA PRO A 68 22.47 -18.63 18.02
C PRO A 68 23.42 -17.59 18.64
N PRO A 69 22.87 -16.52 19.27
CA PRO A 69 23.70 -15.56 20.00
C PRO A 69 24.45 -16.27 21.12
N SER A 70 25.78 -16.10 21.17
CA SER A 70 26.65 -16.76 22.13
C SER A 70 26.35 -16.28 23.56
N VAL A 71 25.86 -17.19 24.41
CA VAL A 71 25.53 -16.89 25.82
C VAL A 71 26.76 -16.99 26.75
N SER A 72 27.93 -17.43 26.25
CA SER A 72 29.15 -17.61 27.04
C SER A 72 30.36 -16.86 26.47
N GLY A 73 31.16 -16.27 27.35
CA GLY A 73 32.29 -15.38 27.00
C GLY A 73 33.50 -16.03 26.32
N ASN A 74 33.44 -17.32 25.96
CA ASN A 74 34.51 -18.04 25.26
C ASN A 74 34.15 -18.44 23.82
N ALA A 75 32.89 -18.24 23.36
CA ALA A 75 32.49 -18.49 21.98
C ALA A 75 32.57 -17.19 21.16
N VAL A 76 33.01 -17.28 19.90
CA VAL A 76 32.99 -16.13 18.98
C VAL A 76 31.54 -15.64 18.85
N SER A 77 31.32 -14.33 19.06
CA SER A 77 29.98 -13.78 18.98
C SER A 77 29.45 -13.90 17.54
N ARG A 78 28.14 -14.13 17.41
CA ARG A 78 27.43 -14.13 16.12
C ARG A 78 27.74 -12.86 15.32
N GLU A 79 27.83 -11.72 15.99
CA GLU A 79 28.21 -10.44 15.40
C GLU A 79 29.61 -10.49 14.78
N ALA A 80 30.62 -10.95 15.52
CA ALA A 80 31.99 -11.01 15.01
C ALA A 80 32.13 -11.98 13.82
N LEU A 81 31.46 -13.14 13.86
CA LEU A 81 31.43 -14.09 12.74
C LEU A 81 30.74 -13.50 11.52
N SER A 82 29.63 -12.79 11.72
CA SER A 82 28.88 -12.12 10.65
C SER A 82 29.71 -11.03 9.98
N GLU A 83 30.40 -10.20 10.79
CA GLU A 83 31.29 -9.16 10.29
C GLU A 83 32.46 -9.73 9.51
N GLU A 84 33.10 -10.81 9.99
CA GLU A 84 34.19 -11.49 9.30
C GLU A 84 33.72 -12.06 7.95
N ALA A 85 32.56 -12.71 7.93
CA ALA A 85 31.99 -13.30 6.73
C ALA A 85 31.67 -12.25 5.66
N LEU A 86 31.00 -11.16 6.04
CA LEU A 86 30.65 -10.08 5.11
C LEU A 86 31.88 -9.30 4.63
N ALA A 87 32.89 -9.11 5.50
CA ALA A 87 34.14 -8.47 5.11
C ALA A 87 34.89 -9.29 4.05
N GLU A 88 34.87 -10.62 4.15
CA GLU A 88 35.49 -11.51 3.16
C GLU A 88 34.78 -11.40 1.80
N VAL A 89 33.44 -11.47 1.79
CA VAL A 89 32.64 -11.34 0.55
C VAL A 89 32.89 -9.98 -0.10
N HIS A 90 32.82 -8.90 0.67
CA HIS A 90 33.10 -7.56 0.18
C HIS A 90 34.53 -7.42 -0.34
N GLY A 91 35.52 -7.97 0.38
CA GLY A 91 36.92 -7.97 0.00
C GLY A 91 37.16 -8.68 -1.34
N PHE A 92 36.47 -9.80 -1.58
CA PHE A 92 36.52 -10.50 -2.86
C PHE A 92 35.92 -9.66 -3.99
N LEU A 93 34.71 -9.10 -3.81
CA LEU A 93 34.06 -8.27 -4.84
C LEU A 93 34.85 -7.01 -5.18
N SER A 94 35.59 -6.47 -4.20
CA SER A 94 36.46 -5.30 -4.38
C SER A 94 37.82 -5.64 -5.01
N SER A 95 38.15 -6.92 -5.16
CA SER A 95 39.45 -7.36 -5.67
C SER A 95 39.53 -7.18 -7.18
N PRO A 96 40.68 -6.73 -7.73
CA PRO A 96 40.90 -6.71 -9.18
C PRO A 96 40.92 -8.10 -9.82
N SER A 97 40.94 -9.17 -9.01
CA SER A 97 40.83 -10.55 -9.47
C SER A 97 39.40 -11.03 -9.66
N ALA A 98 38.38 -10.26 -9.25
CA ALA A 98 36.99 -10.63 -9.46
C ALA A 98 36.63 -10.38 -10.93
N ASP A 99 36.54 -11.44 -11.71
CA ASP A 99 36.09 -11.37 -13.09
C ASP A 99 34.58 -11.05 -13.16
N GLN A 100 34.16 -10.36 -14.21
CA GLN A 100 32.77 -9.91 -14.37
C GLN A 100 31.78 -11.08 -14.39
N VAL A 101 32.16 -12.24 -14.95
CA VAL A 101 31.27 -13.41 -15.06
C VAL A 101 30.97 -13.96 -13.66
N THR A 102 31.98 -14.01 -12.79
CA THR A 102 31.82 -14.39 -11.38
C THR A 102 30.98 -13.39 -10.62
N VAL A 103 31.20 -12.09 -10.81
CA VAL A 103 30.39 -11.05 -10.16
C VAL A 103 28.91 -11.16 -10.58
N ASP A 104 28.65 -11.36 -11.88
CA ASP A 104 27.28 -11.51 -12.39
C ASP A 104 26.62 -12.78 -11.83
N ALA A 105 27.33 -13.91 -11.78
CA ALA A 105 26.80 -15.15 -11.19
C ALA A 105 26.49 -14.99 -9.69
N LEU A 106 27.40 -14.37 -8.93
CA LEU A 106 27.20 -14.11 -7.50
C LEU A 106 26.06 -13.11 -7.24
N SER A 107 25.85 -12.15 -8.14
CA SER A 107 24.80 -11.13 -7.98
C SER A 107 23.37 -11.69 -8.01
N LEU A 108 23.17 -12.91 -8.52
CA LEU A 108 21.89 -13.62 -8.48
C LEU A 108 21.50 -14.08 -7.06
N GLU A 109 22.47 -14.41 -6.23
CA GLU A 109 22.25 -15.03 -4.91
C GLU A 109 22.65 -14.14 -3.74
N LEU A 110 23.74 -13.38 -3.87
CA LEU A 110 24.26 -12.57 -2.77
C LEU A 110 23.22 -11.60 -2.19
N PRO A 111 22.46 -10.80 -2.99
CA PRO A 111 21.46 -9.91 -2.44
C PRO A 111 20.38 -10.61 -1.62
N LYS A 112 20.05 -11.86 -1.94
CA LYS A 112 19.08 -12.67 -1.18
C LYS A 112 19.62 -13.03 0.19
N VAL A 113 20.91 -13.35 0.30
CA VAL A 113 21.49 -13.90 1.53
C VAL A 113 22.05 -12.82 2.44
N VAL A 114 22.80 -11.85 1.90
CA VAL A 114 23.52 -10.85 2.70
C VAL A 114 22.58 -9.90 3.46
N VAL A 115 21.36 -9.67 2.96
CA VAL A 115 20.38 -8.81 3.63
C VAL A 115 19.87 -9.37 4.96
N ARG A 116 20.03 -10.68 5.20
CA ARG A 116 19.70 -11.33 6.49
C ARG A 116 20.60 -10.85 7.64
N PHE A 117 21.72 -10.21 7.33
CA PHE A 117 22.68 -9.72 8.33
C PHE A 117 22.43 -8.26 8.74
N THR A 118 21.45 -7.58 8.14
CA THR A 118 21.23 -6.13 8.34
C THR A 118 20.81 -5.77 9.76
N GLY A 119 20.10 -6.66 10.44
CA GLY A 119 19.72 -6.52 11.85
C GLY A 119 20.73 -7.03 12.86
N VAL A 120 21.91 -7.55 12.44
CA VAL A 120 22.88 -8.17 13.36
C VAL A 120 23.74 -7.13 14.09
N SER A 121 24.31 -6.17 13.37
CA SER A 121 25.05 -5.04 13.94
C SER A 121 25.09 -3.88 12.95
N ASP A 122 25.34 -2.66 13.42
CA ASP A 122 25.50 -1.49 12.54
C ASP A 122 26.61 -1.71 11.50
N LYS A 123 27.69 -2.39 11.90
CA LYS A 123 28.82 -2.70 11.03
C LYS A 123 28.49 -3.79 10.01
N CYS A 124 27.68 -4.80 10.38
CA CYS A 124 27.13 -5.73 9.40
C CYS A 124 26.28 -4.99 8.36
N ARG A 125 25.39 -4.09 8.80
CA ARG A 125 24.56 -3.27 7.92
C ARG A 125 25.40 -2.45 6.94
N GLU A 126 26.48 -1.82 7.41
CA GLU A 126 27.43 -1.10 6.54
C GLU A 126 28.08 -2.01 5.48
N PHE A 127 28.47 -3.23 5.84
CA PHE A 127 29.04 -4.17 4.87
C PHE A 127 28.00 -4.64 3.85
N VAL A 128 26.77 -4.90 4.28
CA VAL A 128 25.67 -5.24 3.37
C VAL A 128 25.43 -4.10 2.37
N GLU A 129 25.38 -2.85 2.84
CA GLU A 129 25.27 -1.68 1.95
C GLU A 129 26.43 -1.62 0.96
N LYS A 130 27.68 -1.80 1.41
CA LYS A 130 28.86 -1.81 0.53
C LYS A 130 28.83 -2.92 -0.51
N ILE A 131 28.38 -4.13 -0.15
CA ILE A 131 28.27 -5.26 -1.07
C ILE A 131 27.23 -4.94 -2.15
N ILE A 132 26.03 -4.51 -1.76
CA ILE A 132 24.96 -4.16 -2.70
C ILE A 132 25.41 -3.00 -3.60
N ASP A 133 26.10 -2.01 -3.06
CA ASP A 133 26.65 -0.88 -3.82
C ASP A 133 27.69 -1.31 -4.85
N SER A 134 28.57 -2.25 -4.49
CA SER A 134 29.54 -2.84 -5.41
C SER A 134 28.82 -3.52 -6.57
N LEU A 135 27.81 -4.36 -6.28
CA LEU A 135 27.04 -5.06 -7.31
C LEU A 135 26.29 -4.08 -8.23
N ILE A 136 25.69 -3.03 -7.68
CA ILE A 136 25.02 -1.99 -8.48
C ILE A 136 26.00 -1.26 -9.41
N ALA A 137 27.25 -1.07 -8.97
CA ALA A 137 28.27 -0.38 -9.76
C ALA A 137 28.86 -1.26 -10.88
N THR A 138 28.89 -2.58 -10.70
CA THR A 138 29.55 -3.51 -11.63
C THR A 138 28.59 -4.21 -12.57
N CYS A 139 27.38 -4.56 -12.12
CA CYS A 139 26.42 -5.34 -12.91
C CYS A 139 25.62 -4.47 -13.90
N ASN A 140 25.03 -5.11 -14.90
CA ASN A 140 24.10 -4.43 -15.81
C ASN A 140 22.89 -3.89 -15.01
N PRO A 141 22.51 -2.60 -15.14
CA PRO A 141 21.40 -2.04 -14.38
C PRO A 141 20.06 -2.76 -14.56
N ARG A 142 19.79 -3.30 -15.76
CA ARG A 142 18.56 -4.05 -16.02
C ARG A 142 18.54 -5.37 -15.25
N ASP A 143 19.63 -6.11 -15.32
CA ASP A 143 19.73 -7.41 -14.64
C ASP A 143 19.72 -7.19 -13.13
N MET A 144 20.44 -6.18 -12.63
CA MET A 144 20.45 -5.79 -11.21
C MET A 144 19.06 -5.43 -10.69
N LEU A 145 18.23 -4.78 -11.51
CA LEU A 145 16.85 -4.48 -11.16
C LEU A 145 16.06 -5.77 -10.92
N SER A 146 16.15 -6.74 -11.84
CA SER A 146 15.50 -8.04 -11.70
C SER A 146 16.00 -8.82 -10.47
N MET A 147 17.32 -8.82 -10.24
CA MET A 147 17.95 -9.52 -9.11
C MET A 147 17.52 -8.94 -7.75
N LEU A 148 17.45 -7.60 -7.63
CA LEU A 148 16.96 -6.96 -6.40
C LEU A 148 15.46 -7.19 -6.19
N CYS A 149 14.65 -7.22 -7.25
CA CYS A 149 13.24 -7.60 -7.15
C CYS A 149 13.08 -9.05 -6.68
N GLU A 150 13.89 -9.98 -7.21
CA GLU A 150 13.87 -11.38 -6.76
C GLU A 150 14.32 -11.51 -5.29
N ALA A 151 15.30 -10.73 -4.87
CA ALA A 151 15.74 -10.66 -3.47
C ALA A 151 14.64 -10.13 -2.54
N LEU A 152 13.94 -9.06 -2.93
CA LEU A 152 12.77 -8.57 -2.18
C LEU A 152 11.69 -9.64 -2.04
N TYR A 153 11.34 -10.29 -3.15
CA TYR A 153 10.31 -11.33 -3.16
C TYR A 153 10.71 -12.54 -2.31
N SER A 154 11.99 -12.91 -2.33
CA SER A 154 12.53 -13.99 -1.50
C SER A 154 12.50 -13.64 -0.01
N GLN A 155 12.90 -12.42 0.35
CA GLN A 155 12.88 -11.95 1.74
C GLN A 155 11.48 -11.84 2.32
N MET A 156 10.52 -11.41 1.52
CA MET A 156 9.12 -11.33 1.92
C MET A 156 8.53 -12.68 2.35
N LYS A 157 9.10 -13.82 1.89
CA LYS A 157 8.68 -15.16 2.34
C LYS A 157 9.24 -15.55 3.71
N VAL A 158 10.27 -14.83 4.18
CA VAL A 158 11.05 -15.19 5.37
C VAL A 158 10.76 -14.26 6.53
N SER A 159 10.57 -12.96 6.27
CA SER A 159 10.44 -11.91 7.29
C SER A 159 9.49 -10.81 6.84
N THR A 160 8.83 -10.16 7.80
CA THR A 160 8.10 -8.88 7.61
C THR A 160 8.79 -7.72 8.31
N THR A 161 10.02 -7.93 8.80
CA THR A 161 10.79 -6.92 9.54
C THR A 161 11.23 -5.79 8.61
N PRO A 162 10.89 -4.52 8.90
CA PRO A 162 11.12 -3.41 7.98
C PRO A 162 12.59 -3.22 7.59
N THR A 163 13.52 -3.45 8.51
CA THR A 163 14.98 -3.29 8.28
C THR A 163 15.50 -4.16 7.14
N ASP A 164 14.94 -5.34 6.95
CA ASP A 164 15.42 -6.34 5.97
C ASP A 164 15.20 -5.86 4.53
N PHE A 165 14.24 -4.94 4.34
CA PHE A 165 13.87 -4.41 3.02
C PHE A 165 14.52 -3.07 2.69
N VAL A 166 14.97 -2.31 3.70
CA VAL A 166 15.47 -0.92 3.53
C VAL A 166 16.59 -0.85 2.50
N ILE A 167 17.58 -1.75 2.60
CA ILE A 167 18.76 -1.73 1.72
C ILE A 167 18.39 -2.14 0.29
N LEU A 168 17.50 -3.11 0.12
CA LEU A 168 17.03 -3.54 -1.20
C LEU A 168 16.23 -2.44 -1.90
N LEU A 169 15.33 -1.75 -1.17
CA LEU A 169 14.56 -0.63 -1.70
C LEU A 169 15.46 0.56 -2.08
N LYS A 170 16.44 0.90 -1.23
CA LYS A 170 17.47 1.89 -1.57
C LYS A 170 18.29 1.46 -2.80
N GLY A 171 18.65 0.18 -2.89
CA GLY A 171 19.34 -0.38 -4.05
C GLY A 171 18.55 -0.18 -5.34
N LEU A 172 17.27 -0.57 -5.34
CA LEU A 172 16.36 -0.36 -6.48
C LEU A 172 16.26 1.12 -6.87
N SER A 173 16.12 2.00 -5.88
CA SER A 173 16.05 3.44 -6.13
C SER A 173 17.31 3.95 -6.87
N ARG A 174 18.50 3.42 -6.56
CA ARG A 174 19.73 3.79 -7.28
C ARG A 174 19.75 3.20 -8.69
N VAL A 175 19.36 1.94 -8.83
CA VAL A 175 19.32 1.24 -10.13
C VAL A 175 18.40 1.97 -11.12
N PHE A 176 17.22 2.44 -10.70
CA PHE A 176 16.32 3.21 -11.56
C PHE A 176 17.00 4.41 -12.23
N VAL A 177 17.89 5.12 -11.52
CA VAL A 177 18.63 6.27 -12.06
C VAL A 177 19.72 5.86 -13.06
N TYR A 178 20.25 4.64 -12.94
CA TYR A 178 21.29 4.09 -13.82
C TYR A 178 20.77 3.44 -15.10
N ILE A 179 19.48 3.09 -15.15
CA ILE A 179 18.84 2.60 -16.36
C ILE A 179 18.94 3.68 -17.46
N LYS A 180 19.33 3.27 -18.67
CA LYS A 180 19.55 4.18 -19.81
C LYS A 180 18.42 4.16 -20.84
N ARG A 181 17.61 3.10 -20.85
CA ARG A 181 16.59 2.81 -21.88
C ARG A 181 15.40 2.11 -21.25
N HIS A 182 14.25 2.19 -21.91
CA HIS A 182 13.02 1.49 -21.49
C HIS A 182 12.58 1.80 -20.05
N HIS A 183 12.83 3.01 -19.55
CA HIS A 183 12.55 3.41 -18.16
C HIS A 183 11.15 3.06 -17.69
N VAL A 184 10.12 3.39 -18.49
CA VAL A 184 8.72 3.07 -18.18
C VAL A 184 8.52 1.58 -17.96
N GLN A 185 9.00 0.74 -18.89
CA GLN A 185 8.85 -0.70 -18.80
C GLN A 185 9.56 -1.28 -17.57
N GLN A 186 10.75 -0.79 -17.27
CA GLN A 186 11.53 -1.24 -16.12
C GLN A 186 10.86 -0.87 -14.80
N VAL A 187 10.32 0.35 -14.69
CA VAL A 187 9.53 0.74 -13.52
C VAL A 187 8.24 -0.09 -13.42
N LYS A 188 7.56 -0.35 -14.54
CA LYS A 188 6.36 -1.21 -14.58
C LYS A 188 6.66 -2.65 -14.10
N GLU A 189 7.80 -3.21 -14.47
CA GLU A 189 8.21 -4.57 -14.07
C GLU A 189 8.56 -4.66 -12.56
N SER A 190 9.13 -3.62 -11.98
CA SER A 190 9.58 -3.65 -10.57
C SER A 190 8.51 -3.25 -9.55
N LEU A 191 7.64 -2.31 -9.90
CA LEU A 191 6.69 -1.74 -8.94
C LEU A 191 5.72 -2.75 -8.30
N PRO A 192 5.21 -3.79 -9.00
CA PRO A 192 4.36 -4.79 -8.38
C PRO A 192 5.03 -5.47 -7.17
N VAL A 193 6.32 -5.80 -7.30
CA VAL A 193 7.09 -6.42 -6.20
C VAL A 193 7.30 -5.43 -5.06
N VAL A 194 7.69 -4.19 -5.38
CA VAL A 194 7.91 -3.13 -4.39
C VAL A 194 6.62 -2.87 -3.60
N LEU A 195 5.50 -2.65 -4.29
CA LEU A 195 4.23 -2.34 -3.65
C LEU A 195 3.71 -3.51 -2.81
N ASN A 196 3.93 -4.75 -3.23
CA ASN A 196 3.57 -5.92 -2.44
C ASN A 196 4.35 -5.96 -1.11
N VAL A 197 5.66 -5.69 -1.15
CA VAL A 197 6.48 -5.59 0.08
C VAL A 197 6.00 -4.44 0.97
N VAL A 198 5.75 -3.27 0.41
CA VAL A 198 5.27 -2.10 1.19
C VAL A 198 3.91 -2.38 1.81
N GLN A 199 3.00 -3.02 1.09
CA GLN A 199 1.71 -3.43 1.61
C GLN A 199 1.86 -4.39 2.79
N THR A 200 2.61 -5.47 2.60
CA THR A 200 2.79 -6.52 3.63
C THR A 200 3.42 -5.96 4.88
N VAL A 201 4.51 -5.18 4.77
CA VAL A 201 5.14 -4.55 5.93
C VAL A 201 4.18 -3.57 6.61
N ALA A 202 3.46 -2.75 5.84
CA ALA A 202 2.51 -1.80 6.42
C ALA A 202 1.31 -2.47 7.11
N SER A 203 0.87 -3.65 6.65
CA SER A 203 -0.30 -4.35 7.20
C SER A 203 0.00 -5.36 8.30
N GLU A 204 1.16 -6.03 8.25
CA GLU A 204 1.45 -7.20 9.08
C GLU A 204 2.49 -6.94 10.17
N PHE A 205 3.27 -5.86 10.06
CA PHE A 205 4.31 -5.58 11.05
C PHE A 205 3.70 -5.03 12.35
N ASP A 206 3.72 -5.85 13.40
CA ASP A 206 3.21 -5.52 14.74
C ASP A 206 4.32 -5.18 15.75
N GLY A 207 5.55 -4.95 15.28
CA GLY A 207 6.69 -4.63 16.15
C GLY A 207 6.62 -3.20 16.71
N GLU A 208 7.11 -3.03 17.94
CA GLU A 208 7.17 -1.72 18.62
C GLU A 208 8.32 -0.81 18.09
N ASP A 209 9.18 -1.32 17.22
CA ASP A 209 10.32 -0.58 16.67
C ASP A 209 9.87 0.45 15.61
N GLU A 210 9.41 1.61 16.08
CA GLU A 210 9.04 2.75 15.24
C GLU A 210 10.21 3.23 14.35
N VAL A 211 11.46 3.07 14.79
CA VAL A 211 12.65 3.53 14.04
C VAL A 211 12.80 2.72 12.76
N SER A 212 12.65 1.39 12.84
CA SER A 212 12.69 0.51 11.68
C SER A 212 11.64 0.88 10.62
N LEU A 213 10.39 1.13 11.04
CA LEU A 213 9.31 1.57 10.16
C LEU A 213 9.59 2.95 9.55
N HIS A 214 10.17 3.86 10.33
CA HIS A 214 10.54 5.18 9.86
C HIS A 214 11.63 5.11 8.76
N ASP A 215 12.62 4.23 8.93
CA ASP A 215 13.66 3.99 7.93
C ASP A 215 13.10 3.31 6.68
N PHE A 216 12.16 2.38 6.86
CA PHE A 216 11.44 1.72 5.77
C PHE A 216 10.63 2.71 4.93
N PHE A 217 9.74 3.51 5.52
CA PHE A 217 8.98 4.50 4.75
C PHE A 217 9.86 5.59 4.14
N ARG A 218 11.02 5.90 4.74
CA ARG A 218 12.02 6.77 4.09
C ARG A 218 12.52 6.15 2.80
N SER A 219 12.82 4.84 2.78
CA SER A 219 13.25 4.13 1.56
C SER A 219 12.16 4.05 0.49
N VAL A 220 10.88 3.90 0.89
CA VAL A 220 9.72 3.98 -0.02
C VAL A 220 9.66 5.35 -0.72
N ILE A 221 9.88 6.43 0.03
CA ILE A 221 9.93 7.77 -0.57
C ILE A 221 11.15 7.92 -1.49
N THR A 222 12.31 7.36 -1.13
CA THR A 222 13.50 7.39 -2.01
C THR A 222 13.24 6.69 -3.35
N VAL A 223 12.40 5.65 -3.39
CA VAL A 223 11.94 5.05 -4.65
C VAL A 223 11.13 6.06 -5.48
N ALA A 224 10.19 6.78 -4.88
CA ALA A 224 9.43 7.84 -5.58
C ALA A 224 10.35 8.98 -6.08
N GLU A 225 11.28 9.44 -5.25
CA GLU A 225 12.28 10.48 -5.61
C GLU A 225 13.13 10.03 -6.81
N SER A 226 13.51 8.76 -6.84
CA SER A 226 14.25 8.19 -7.97
C SER A 226 13.43 8.17 -9.26
N ILE A 227 12.17 7.71 -9.20
CA ILE A 227 11.27 7.71 -10.35
C ILE A 227 11.06 9.16 -10.84
N GLN A 228 10.88 10.13 -9.95
CA GLN A 228 10.81 11.55 -10.30
C GLN A 228 12.08 12.02 -11.04
N SER A 229 13.26 11.68 -10.54
CA SER A 229 14.54 12.03 -11.19
C SER A 229 14.64 11.45 -12.61
N VAL A 230 14.06 10.28 -12.86
CA VAL A 230 13.95 9.70 -14.19
C VAL A 230 12.93 10.48 -15.04
N CYS A 231 11.75 10.83 -14.50
CA CYS A 231 10.75 11.66 -15.18
C CYS A 231 11.33 13.01 -15.66
N GLU A 232 12.13 13.67 -14.84
CA GLU A 232 12.75 14.97 -15.15
C GLU A 232 13.69 14.91 -16.36
N LYS A 233 14.27 13.74 -16.65
CA LYS A 233 15.16 13.51 -17.81
C LYS A 233 14.40 13.13 -19.09
N MET A 234 13.09 12.87 -18.99
CA MET A 234 12.26 12.41 -20.10
C MET A 234 11.44 13.54 -20.72
N VAL A 235 10.89 13.31 -21.92
CA VAL A 235 10.10 14.30 -22.67
C VAL A 235 8.94 13.61 -23.40
N GLY A 236 7.84 14.34 -23.61
CA GLY A 236 6.66 13.88 -24.36
C GLY A 236 5.85 12.79 -23.65
N GLU A 237 5.13 11.98 -24.43
CA GLU A 237 4.20 10.95 -23.95
C GLU A 237 4.80 9.99 -22.91
N ARG A 238 6.07 9.58 -23.08
CA ARG A 238 6.73 8.69 -22.10
C ARG A 238 6.98 9.35 -20.75
N LYS A 239 7.17 10.67 -20.72
CA LYS A 239 7.26 11.44 -19.46
C LYS A 239 5.89 11.46 -18.79
N GLU A 240 4.83 11.71 -19.55
CA GLU A 240 3.46 11.73 -19.04
C GLU A 240 3.07 10.36 -18.47
N GLU A 241 3.36 9.27 -19.18
CA GLU A 241 3.14 7.89 -18.69
C GLU A 241 3.92 7.62 -17.39
N LEU A 242 5.20 8.02 -17.32
CA LEU A 242 6.00 7.81 -16.10
C LEU A 242 5.57 8.70 -14.93
N CYS A 243 5.16 9.94 -15.18
CA CYS A 243 4.57 10.82 -14.18
C CYS A 243 3.24 10.23 -13.66
N ALA A 244 2.43 9.66 -14.54
CA ALA A 244 1.20 8.97 -14.15
C ALA A 244 1.51 7.79 -13.22
N ILE A 245 2.51 6.95 -13.57
CA ILE A 245 2.98 5.84 -12.71
C ILE A 245 3.49 6.35 -11.35
N LEU A 246 4.32 7.39 -11.33
CA LEU A 246 4.81 8.02 -10.09
C LEU A 246 3.66 8.48 -9.21
N SER A 247 2.64 9.07 -9.81
CA SER A 247 1.47 9.58 -9.09
C SER A 247 0.66 8.43 -8.45
N LEU A 248 0.44 7.33 -9.18
CA LEU A 248 -0.19 6.12 -8.63
C LEU A 248 0.63 5.54 -7.48
N TYR A 249 1.96 5.48 -7.64
CA TYR A 249 2.87 5.00 -6.60
C TYR A 249 2.80 5.87 -5.34
N ALA A 250 2.83 7.19 -5.48
CA ALA A 250 2.77 8.12 -4.35
C ALA A 250 1.44 8.00 -3.59
N LEU A 251 0.32 7.90 -4.31
CA LEU A 251 -1.00 7.71 -3.71
C LEU A 251 -1.15 6.34 -3.03
N GLN A 252 -0.72 5.26 -3.68
CA GLN A 252 -0.71 3.92 -3.07
C GLN A 252 0.16 3.89 -1.81
N SER A 253 1.33 4.55 -1.86
CA SER A 253 2.21 4.70 -0.70
C SER A 253 1.58 5.54 0.42
N MET A 254 0.77 6.55 0.09
CA MET A 254 -0.02 7.33 1.06
C MET A 254 -1.04 6.44 1.77
N ALA A 255 -1.71 5.54 1.04
CA ALA A 255 -2.63 4.57 1.63
C ALA A 255 -1.89 3.65 2.61
N PHE A 256 -0.76 3.07 2.19
CA PHE A 256 0.06 2.19 3.03
C PHE A 256 0.62 2.87 4.28
N LEU A 257 1.09 4.12 4.16
CA LEU A 257 1.51 4.93 5.31
C LEU A 257 0.35 5.09 6.31
N SER A 258 -0.84 5.39 5.81
CA SER A 258 -2.03 5.68 6.62
C SER A 258 -2.61 4.46 7.34
N MET A 259 -2.36 3.25 6.82
CA MET A 259 -2.76 2.00 7.48
C MET A 259 -1.68 1.41 8.39
N SER A 260 -0.43 1.87 8.29
CA SER A 260 0.67 1.37 9.10
C SER A 260 0.54 1.73 10.58
N ASN A 261 1.22 0.99 11.45
CA ASN A 261 1.26 1.26 12.88
C ASN A 261 1.77 2.68 13.24
N LEU A 262 2.57 3.32 12.38
CA LEU A 262 2.96 4.73 12.58
C LEU A 262 1.75 5.67 12.61
N ALA A 263 0.69 5.36 11.87
CA ALA A 263 -0.49 6.22 11.76
C ALA A 263 -1.36 6.24 13.02
N ASN A 264 -1.16 5.30 13.96
CA ASN A 264 -1.78 5.34 15.28
C ASN A 264 -1.48 6.66 16.00
N LYS A 265 -0.29 7.21 15.75
CA LYS A 265 0.09 8.55 16.17
C LYS A 265 0.38 9.41 14.94
N VAL A 266 -0.67 10.08 14.45
CA VAL A 266 -0.65 10.96 13.26
C VAL A 266 0.61 11.84 13.12
N SER A 267 1.15 12.40 14.21
CA SER A 267 2.38 13.22 14.18
C SER A 267 3.60 12.49 13.61
N ASN A 268 3.68 11.16 13.76
CA ASN A 268 4.77 10.34 13.24
C ASN A 268 4.73 10.26 11.71
N CYS A 269 3.55 10.42 11.10
CA CYS A 269 3.35 10.30 9.65
C CYS A 269 3.39 11.63 8.90
N VAL A 270 3.20 12.78 9.57
CA VAL A 270 3.10 14.11 8.92
C VAL A 270 4.28 14.38 7.99
N SER A 271 5.51 14.08 8.42
CA SER A 271 6.71 14.34 7.61
C SER A 271 6.74 13.51 6.32
N PHE A 272 6.24 12.27 6.37
CA PHE A 272 6.13 11.37 5.23
C PHE A 272 4.98 11.76 4.31
N ALA A 273 3.81 12.04 4.87
CA ALA A 273 2.64 12.52 4.12
C ALA A 273 2.95 13.83 3.38
N MET A 274 3.69 14.75 4.01
CA MET A 274 4.18 15.97 3.38
C MET A 274 5.07 15.65 2.17
N LYS A 275 6.05 14.75 2.32
CA LYS A 275 6.94 14.36 1.21
C LYS A 275 6.19 13.68 0.07
N LEU A 276 5.28 12.76 0.36
CA LEU A 276 4.43 12.12 -0.65
C LEU A 276 3.54 13.15 -1.37
N SER A 277 3.04 14.15 -0.65
CA SER A 277 2.20 15.20 -1.21
C SER A 277 2.95 16.13 -2.18
N ARG A 278 4.28 16.27 -2.06
CA ARG A 278 5.10 17.06 -3.01
C ARG A 278 5.09 16.49 -4.43
N PHE A 279 4.82 15.19 -4.60
CA PHE A 279 4.73 14.58 -5.92
C PHE A 279 3.43 14.95 -6.65
N LEU A 280 2.38 15.37 -5.93
CA LEU A 280 1.08 15.69 -6.53
C LEU A 280 1.17 16.83 -7.56
N PRO A 281 1.67 18.03 -7.22
CA PRO A 281 1.77 19.11 -8.19
C PRO A 281 2.76 18.79 -9.32
N PHE A 282 3.82 18.02 -9.04
CA PHE A 282 4.75 17.53 -10.07
C PHE A 282 4.05 16.65 -11.11
N CYS A 283 3.11 15.80 -10.66
CA CYS A 283 2.32 14.92 -11.51
C CYS A 283 1.06 15.59 -12.07
N GLY A 284 0.82 16.88 -11.77
CA GLY A 284 -0.36 17.61 -12.22
C GLY A 284 -1.66 17.21 -11.50
N LEU A 285 -1.57 16.59 -10.33
CA LEU A 285 -2.74 16.23 -9.52
C LEU A 285 -3.15 17.39 -8.60
N THR A 286 -4.44 17.49 -8.35
CA THR A 286 -5.04 18.52 -7.48
C THR A 286 -5.87 17.88 -6.38
N TYR A 287 -6.04 18.55 -5.24
CA TYR A 287 -6.92 18.04 -4.19
C TYR A 287 -8.36 17.90 -4.67
N LEU A 288 -8.86 18.83 -5.48
CA LEU A 288 -10.20 18.76 -6.05
C LEU A 288 -10.34 17.56 -7.03
N GLY A 289 -9.37 17.36 -7.91
CA GLY A 289 -9.38 16.26 -8.87
C GLY A 289 -9.22 14.88 -8.20
N LEU A 290 -8.40 14.80 -7.14
CA LEU A 290 -8.24 13.60 -6.31
C LEU A 290 -9.51 13.24 -5.56
N ILE A 291 -10.11 14.19 -4.82
CA ILE A 291 -11.28 13.89 -4.01
C ILE A 291 -12.51 13.62 -4.88
N THR A 292 -12.62 14.18 -6.08
CA THR A 292 -13.71 13.84 -7.02
C THR A 292 -13.46 12.53 -7.78
N GLY A 293 -12.19 12.10 -7.85
CA GLY A 293 -11.73 10.92 -8.57
C GLY A 293 -11.40 11.17 -10.05
N CYS A 294 -11.58 12.40 -10.56
CA CYS A 294 -11.28 12.77 -11.94
C CYS A 294 -9.79 12.60 -12.29
N ASP A 295 -8.91 12.94 -11.36
CA ASP A 295 -7.47 12.78 -11.56
C ASP A 295 -7.08 11.30 -11.62
N ILE A 296 -7.71 10.46 -10.79
CA ILE A 296 -7.45 9.01 -10.77
C ILE A 296 -7.87 8.35 -12.06
N GLU A 297 -9.02 8.73 -12.62
CA GLU A 297 -9.48 8.24 -13.92
C GLU A 297 -8.51 8.63 -15.04
N SER A 298 -8.08 9.90 -15.04
CA SER A 298 -7.15 10.43 -16.04
C SER A 298 -5.78 9.75 -16.00
N VAL A 299 -5.20 9.61 -14.81
CA VAL A 299 -3.91 8.94 -14.58
C VAL A 299 -4.00 7.46 -14.93
N THR A 300 -5.07 6.77 -14.51
CA THR A 300 -5.26 5.35 -14.83
C THR A 300 -5.32 5.13 -16.34
N LYS A 301 -6.05 6.00 -17.07
CA LYS A 301 -6.12 5.96 -18.52
C LYS A 301 -4.78 6.26 -19.21
N ALA A 302 -3.95 7.12 -18.63
CA ALA A 302 -2.61 7.39 -19.16
C ALA A 302 -1.66 6.19 -19.03
N VAL A 303 -1.87 5.33 -18.02
CA VAL A 303 -1.03 4.15 -17.77
C VAL A 303 -1.54 2.91 -18.53
N CYS A 304 -2.85 2.73 -18.61
CA CYS A 304 -3.49 1.64 -19.34
C CYS A 304 -3.57 1.96 -20.84
N ARG A 305 -2.87 1.18 -21.67
CA ARG A 305 -3.10 1.22 -23.13
C ARG A 305 -4.41 0.48 -23.46
N GLU A 306 -4.89 0.61 -24.70
CA GLU A 306 -6.23 0.16 -25.12
C GLU A 306 -6.54 -1.33 -24.86
N ASP A 307 -5.52 -2.17 -24.66
CA ASP A 307 -5.65 -3.54 -24.19
C ASP A 307 -5.29 -3.62 -22.70
N GLY A 308 -6.22 -4.11 -21.88
CA GLY A 308 -6.13 -4.16 -20.41
C GLY A 308 -4.77 -4.61 -19.89
N ASP A 309 -3.99 -3.65 -19.39
CA ASP A 309 -2.66 -3.86 -18.80
C ASP A 309 -2.83 -4.32 -17.34
N ASP A 310 -2.41 -5.56 -17.05
CA ASP A 310 -2.45 -6.15 -15.70
C ASP A 310 -1.66 -5.31 -14.67
N PHE A 311 -0.77 -4.44 -15.14
CA PHE A 311 0.01 -3.54 -14.30
C PHE A 311 -0.86 -2.70 -13.35
N ILE A 312 -2.05 -2.25 -13.78
CA ILE A 312 -2.88 -1.38 -12.93
C ILE A 312 -3.36 -2.07 -11.64
N PHE A 313 -3.45 -3.40 -11.64
CA PHE A 313 -3.93 -4.17 -10.49
C PHE A 313 -3.03 -4.08 -9.26
N CYS A 314 -1.75 -3.71 -9.40
CA CYS A 314 -0.87 -3.48 -8.25
C CYS A 314 -1.21 -2.19 -7.47
N PHE A 315 -2.07 -1.31 -8.01
CA PHE A 315 -2.53 -0.07 -7.37
C PHE A 315 -3.93 -0.21 -6.76
N SER A 316 -4.17 -1.30 -6.04
CA SER A 316 -5.49 -1.67 -5.50
C SER A 316 -6.07 -0.69 -4.47
N SER A 317 -5.23 0.17 -3.86
CA SER A 317 -5.62 1.14 -2.83
C SER A 317 -5.41 2.59 -3.27
N VAL A 318 -5.23 2.84 -4.57
CA VAL A 318 -4.95 4.19 -5.07
C VAL A 318 -6.10 5.16 -4.78
N LYS A 319 -7.34 4.68 -4.77
CA LYS A 319 -8.53 5.51 -4.47
C LYS A 319 -8.60 5.88 -2.99
N ASP A 320 -8.17 4.97 -2.12
CA ASP A 320 -7.94 5.24 -0.70
C ASP A 320 -6.87 6.33 -0.59
N GLY A 321 -5.72 6.12 -1.25
CA GLY A 321 -4.59 7.05 -1.29
C GLY A 321 -4.95 8.45 -1.77
N ALA A 322 -5.80 8.55 -2.80
CA ALA A 322 -6.33 9.81 -3.32
C ALA A 322 -7.12 10.58 -2.27
N SER A 323 -8.02 9.89 -1.58
CA SER A 323 -8.83 10.49 -0.52
C SER A 323 -7.96 10.85 0.69
N LEU A 324 -7.04 9.96 1.08
CA LEU A 324 -6.12 10.15 2.19
C LEU A 324 -5.14 11.30 1.94
N ALA A 325 -4.69 11.53 0.71
CA ALA A 325 -3.83 12.67 0.40
C ALA A 325 -4.50 14.02 0.73
N VAL A 326 -5.81 14.13 0.48
CA VAL A 326 -6.61 15.32 0.81
C VAL A 326 -6.85 15.41 2.32
N LEU A 327 -7.16 14.29 2.98
CA LEU A 327 -7.36 14.22 4.43
C LEU A 327 -6.09 14.51 5.22
N TRP A 328 -4.91 14.10 4.74
CA TRP A 328 -3.64 14.49 5.33
C TRP A 328 -3.40 16.00 5.21
N GLY A 329 -3.85 16.61 4.11
CA GLY A 329 -3.89 18.06 3.96
C GLY A 329 -4.81 18.76 4.96
N SER A 330 -5.89 18.11 5.39
CA SER A 330 -6.77 18.65 6.44
C SER A 330 -6.21 18.45 7.85
N LEU A 331 -5.38 17.43 8.07
CA LEU A 331 -4.70 17.19 9.34
C LEU A 331 -3.51 18.12 9.58
N SER A 332 -2.90 18.64 8.51
CA SER A 332 -1.69 19.47 8.59
C SER A 332 -1.57 20.42 7.40
N ASP A 333 -1.55 21.72 7.70
CA ASP A 333 -1.32 22.79 6.73
C ASP A 333 0.01 22.61 5.98
N GLU A 334 1.04 22.05 6.62
CA GLU A 334 2.31 21.76 5.97
C GLU A 334 2.16 20.75 4.84
N VAL A 335 1.28 19.75 5.01
CA VAL A 335 0.97 18.76 3.97
C VAL A 335 0.20 19.42 2.83
N ALA A 336 -0.82 20.23 3.12
CA ALA A 336 -1.58 20.99 2.12
C ALA A 336 -0.67 21.92 1.30
N LYS A 337 0.20 22.68 1.98
CA LYS A 337 1.20 23.54 1.33
C LYS A 337 2.16 22.76 0.45
N ALA A 338 2.57 21.56 0.88
CA ALA A 338 3.44 20.70 0.09
C ALA A 338 2.75 20.16 -1.17
N ALA A 339 1.43 19.94 -1.14
CA ALA A 339 0.63 19.62 -2.31
C ALA A 339 0.40 20.84 -3.24
N GLY A 340 0.73 22.06 -2.79
CA GLY A 340 0.44 23.30 -3.53
C GLY A 340 -1.02 23.72 -3.47
N GLU A 341 -1.76 23.25 -2.45
CA GLU A 341 -3.21 23.34 -2.36
C GLU A 341 -3.66 24.15 -1.13
N GLN A 342 -4.88 24.67 -1.18
CA GLN A 342 -5.56 25.32 -0.05
C GLN A 342 -6.89 24.63 0.19
N LEU A 343 -7.00 23.94 1.32
CA LEU A 343 -8.14 23.06 1.58
C LEU A 343 -9.46 23.83 1.64
N GLU A 344 -9.46 25.04 2.20
CA GLU A 344 -10.66 25.88 2.28
C GLU A 344 -11.23 26.17 0.88
N THR A 345 -10.36 26.39 -0.10
CA THR A 345 -10.78 26.65 -1.49
C THR A 345 -11.45 25.42 -2.10
N VAL A 346 -10.91 24.22 -1.81
CA VAL A 346 -11.48 22.94 -2.26
C VAL A 346 -12.84 22.70 -1.59
N VAL A 347 -12.94 22.89 -0.27
CA VAL A 347 -14.19 22.73 0.48
C VAL A 347 -15.26 23.69 -0.05
N ASP A 348 -14.89 24.95 -0.28
CA ASP A 348 -15.77 25.96 -0.84
C ASP A 348 -16.28 25.61 -2.24
N GLU A 349 -15.41 25.08 -3.10
CA GLU A 349 -15.80 24.60 -4.43
C GLU A 349 -16.76 23.41 -4.34
N LEU A 350 -16.49 22.43 -3.46
CA LEU A 350 -17.39 21.30 -3.21
C LEU A 350 -18.74 21.76 -2.64
N ARG A 351 -18.77 22.81 -1.81
CA ARG A 351 -20.02 23.41 -1.31
C ARG A 351 -20.81 24.15 -2.39
N ARG A 352 -20.18 24.63 -3.46
CA ARG A 352 -20.86 25.29 -4.59
C ARG A 352 -21.30 24.30 -5.66
N ASP A 353 -20.47 23.32 -5.99
CA ASP A 353 -20.72 22.36 -7.06
C ASP A 353 -21.30 21.04 -6.51
N ARG A 354 -22.60 20.84 -6.74
CA ARG A 354 -23.32 19.64 -6.29
C ARG A 354 -22.71 18.35 -6.85
N THR A 355 -22.30 18.33 -8.11
CA THR A 355 -21.79 17.11 -8.76
C THR A 355 -20.45 16.74 -8.16
N LYS A 356 -19.53 17.70 -8.04
CA LYS A 356 -18.22 17.48 -7.42
C LYS A 356 -18.34 17.05 -5.96
N ARG A 357 -19.29 17.64 -5.20
CA ARG A 357 -19.57 17.22 -3.83
C ARG A 357 -19.91 15.74 -3.73
N TRP A 358 -20.85 15.27 -4.54
CA TRP A 358 -21.27 13.88 -4.50
C TRP A 358 -20.21 12.92 -5.03
N GLN A 359 -19.38 13.38 -5.97
CA GLN A 359 -18.18 12.66 -6.37
C GLN A 359 -17.21 12.50 -5.19
N ALA A 360 -16.99 13.57 -4.41
CA ALA A 360 -16.18 13.58 -3.19
C ALA A 360 -16.69 12.61 -2.12
N VAL A 361 -17.99 12.69 -1.81
CA VAL A 361 -18.66 11.71 -0.92
C VAL A 361 -18.42 10.28 -1.41
N GLY A 362 -18.52 10.05 -2.72
CA GLY A 362 -18.27 8.75 -3.34
C GLY A 362 -16.83 8.26 -3.28
N MET A 363 -15.84 9.13 -3.15
CA MET A 363 -14.44 8.75 -2.96
C MET A 363 -14.11 8.46 -1.49
N LEU A 364 -14.69 9.22 -0.56
CA LEU A 364 -14.48 9.00 0.88
C LEU A 364 -14.91 7.61 1.36
N LYS A 365 -15.82 6.94 0.63
CA LYS A 365 -16.19 5.54 0.92
C LYS A 365 -14.99 4.60 1.03
N TYR A 366 -13.93 4.84 0.25
CA TYR A 366 -12.74 3.97 0.24
C TYR A 366 -12.00 4.02 1.58
N VAL A 367 -12.03 5.18 2.26
CA VAL A 367 -11.47 5.35 3.60
C VAL A 367 -12.41 4.77 4.65
N PHE A 368 -13.69 5.12 4.61
CA PHE A 368 -14.68 4.66 5.59
C PHE A 368 -14.92 3.14 5.59
N TRP A 369 -14.83 2.50 4.42
CA TRP A 369 -15.07 1.05 4.31
C TRP A 369 -13.95 0.21 4.94
N SER A 370 -12.74 0.76 4.96
CA SER A 370 -11.55 0.04 5.38
C SER A 370 -11.42 0.03 6.91
N THR A 371 -11.34 -1.17 7.48
CA THR A 371 -10.98 -1.37 8.90
C THR A 371 -9.50 -1.17 9.18
N LYS A 372 -8.70 -0.91 8.13
CA LYS A 372 -7.24 -0.84 8.22
C LYS A 372 -6.72 0.52 8.70
N TYR A 373 -7.56 1.56 8.65
CA TYR A 373 -7.15 2.92 9.02
C TYR A 373 -7.47 3.22 10.49
N PRO A 374 -6.56 3.86 11.23
CA PRO A 374 -6.83 4.27 12.61
C PRO A 374 -8.05 5.16 12.73
N TRP A 375 -8.76 5.07 13.87
CA TRP A 375 -9.97 5.84 14.13
C TRP A 375 -9.78 7.36 14.03
N LYS A 376 -8.56 7.87 14.28
CA LYS A 376 -8.26 9.29 14.11
C LYS A 376 -8.38 9.75 12.65
N ILE A 377 -8.00 8.92 11.69
CA ILE A 377 -8.19 9.19 10.26
C ILE A 377 -9.68 9.12 9.90
N GLN A 378 -10.41 8.16 10.48
CA GLN A 378 -11.86 8.03 10.29
C GLN A 378 -12.61 9.27 10.82
N ALA A 379 -12.24 9.77 12.01
CA ALA A 379 -12.77 10.99 12.59
C ALA A 379 -12.55 12.20 11.70
N GLN A 380 -11.31 12.39 11.20
CA GLN A 380 -11.02 13.47 10.28
C GLN A 380 -11.85 13.38 8.99
N SER A 381 -12.07 12.17 8.49
CA SER A 381 -12.87 11.93 7.29
C SER A 381 -14.33 12.35 7.50
N ILE A 382 -14.89 12.11 8.70
CA ILE A 382 -16.24 12.57 9.08
C ILE A 382 -16.30 14.09 9.22
N GLU A 383 -15.29 14.71 9.82
CA GLU A 383 -15.21 16.17 9.94
C GLU A 383 -15.16 16.82 8.54
N PHE A 384 -14.29 16.32 7.66
CA PHE A 384 -14.19 16.79 6.29
C PHE A 384 -15.52 16.60 5.54
N LEU A 385 -16.15 15.43 5.66
CA LEU A 385 -17.47 15.16 5.08
C LEU A 385 -18.52 16.15 5.58
N SER A 386 -18.57 16.41 6.89
CA SER A 386 -19.51 17.37 7.48
C SER A 386 -19.27 18.76 6.90
N SER A 387 -18.02 19.17 6.78
CA SER A 387 -17.65 20.48 6.23
C SER A 387 -18.18 20.67 4.81
N ILE A 388 -18.08 19.68 3.92
CA ILE A 388 -18.55 19.80 2.52
C ILE A 388 -20.08 19.68 2.40
N MET A 389 -20.73 19.14 3.42
CA MET A 389 -22.19 19.02 3.51
C MET A 389 -22.85 20.22 4.19
N ASP A 390 -22.10 21.05 4.92
CA ASP A 390 -22.57 22.32 5.46
C ASP A 390 -22.95 23.28 4.32
N GLY A 391 -24.15 23.87 4.40
CA GLY A 391 -24.61 24.87 3.43
C GLY A 391 -25.50 24.34 2.29
N ILE A 392 -26.02 23.11 2.37
CA ILE A 392 -26.99 22.52 1.40
C ILE A 392 -28.28 23.35 1.21
N ILE A 393 -28.51 24.40 2.01
CA ILE A 393 -29.81 25.08 2.12
C ILE A 393 -30.13 26.04 0.95
N ARG A 394 -29.22 26.33 0.00
CA ARG A 394 -29.57 27.21 -1.13
C ARG A 394 -29.84 26.46 -2.44
N GLU A 395 -31.13 26.27 -2.67
CA GLU A 395 -31.73 26.03 -3.98
C GLU A 395 -31.29 27.10 -4.99
N GLU A 396 -30.63 26.68 -6.07
CA GLU A 396 -30.88 27.26 -7.39
C GLU A 396 -31.16 26.10 -8.35
N TYR A 397 -32.43 25.97 -8.71
CA TYR A 397 -32.90 25.07 -9.76
C TYR A 397 -32.37 25.57 -11.11
N GLY A 398 -31.17 25.15 -11.48
CA GLY A 398 -30.69 25.17 -12.86
C GLY A 398 -31.08 23.87 -13.58
N ASP A 399 -31.69 24.00 -14.74
CA ASP A 399 -32.38 23.01 -15.58
C ASP A 399 -31.53 21.84 -16.14
N ASP A 400 -30.35 21.54 -15.59
CA ASP A 400 -29.52 20.43 -16.11
C ASP A 400 -29.61 19.19 -15.21
N CYS A 401 -30.72 18.47 -15.33
CA CYS A 401 -31.00 17.26 -14.55
C CYS A 401 -30.46 15.97 -15.18
N THR A 402 -29.66 16.08 -16.24
CA THR A 402 -29.29 14.96 -17.12
C THR A 402 -28.11 14.12 -16.62
N GLY A 403 -27.38 14.56 -15.59
CA GLY A 403 -26.21 13.86 -15.01
C GLY A 403 -26.47 12.98 -13.76
N LYS A 404 -27.73 12.82 -13.33
CA LYS A 404 -28.09 12.40 -11.96
C LYS A 404 -28.01 10.90 -11.64
N SER A 405 -27.87 10.01 -12.62
CA SER A 405 -27.86 8.55 -12.40
C SER A 405 -26.55 8.03 -11.78
N PHE A 406 -25.40 8.63 -12.06
CA PHE A 406 -24.07 8.16 -11.58
C PHE A 406 -23.74 8.59 -10.14
N LEU A 407 -24.48 9.54 -9.58
CA LEU A 407 -24.25 10.07 -8.23
C LEU A 407 -24.83 9.17 -7.14
N ILE A 408 -25.88 8.41 -7.46
CA ILE A 408 -26.66 7.65 -6.49
C ILE A 408 -25.91 6.43 -5.92
N PRO A 409 -25.21 5.59 -6.71
CA PRO A 409 -24.40 4.50 -6.15
C PRO A 409 -23.30 5.00 -5.22
N ARG A 410 -22.71 6.18 -5.52
CA ARG A 410 -21.68 6.82 -4.71
C ARG A 410 -22.21 7.29 -3.35
N ILE A 411 -23.39 7.89 -3.32
CA ILE A 411 -24.10 8.28 -2.08
C ILE A 411 -24.37 7.05 -1.23
N PHE A 412 -24.87 5.98 -1.85
CA PHE A 412 -25.22 4.77 -1.13
C PHE A 412 -24.01 4.10 -0.49
N THR A 413 -22.90 3.92 -1.23
CA THR A 413 -21.71 3.30 -0.60
C THR A 413 -21.13 4.16 0.51
N ALA A 414 -21.25 5.50 0.44
CA ALA A 414 -20.84 6.38 1.52
C ALA A 414 -21.73 6.22 2.77
N LEU A 415 -23.04 6.05 2.60
CA LEU A 415 -23.96 5.73 3.70
C LEU A 415 -23.59 4.41 4.38
N GLN A 416 -23.33 3.34 3.61
CA GLN A 416 -22.89 2.04 4.14
C GLN A 416 -21.58 2.16 4.93
N ALA A 417 -20.65 2.96 4.42
CA ALA A 417 -19.35 3.10 5.02
C ALA A 417 -19.41 3.93 6.32
N LEU A 418 -20.26 4.95 6.40
CA LEU A 418 -20.53 5.70 7.63
C LEU A 418 -21.26 4.85 8.67
N GLU A 419 -22.18 4.00 8.24
CA GLU A 419 -22.87 3.07 9.12
C GLU A 419 -21.89 2.15 9.85
N LYS A 420 -20.88 1.64 9.13
CA LYS A 420 -19.78 0.86 9.72
C LYS A 420 -19.04 1.65 10.81
N VAL A 421 -18.80 2.95 10.61
CA VAL A 421 -18.20 3.81 11.64
C VAL A 421 -19.14 4.00 12.83
N ILE A 422 -20.43 4.21 12.60
CA ILE A 422 -21.46 4.31 13.66
C ILE A 422 -21.52 3.02 14.49
N MET A 423 -21.40 1.86 13.85
CA MET A 423 -21.51 0.55 14.49
C MET A 423 -20.25 0.16 15.27
N PHE A 424 -19.07 0.37 14.68
CA PHE A 424 -17.82 -0.22 15.21
C PHE A 424 -16.86 0.79 15.85
N ALA A 425 -17.09 2.10 15.75
CA ALA A 425 -16.20 3.07 16.39
C ALA A 425 -16.23 2.91 17.91
N PRO A 426 -15.06 2.87 18.59
CA PRO A 426 -15.00 2.70 20.04
C PRO A 426 -15.44 3.96 20.79
N ASP A 427 -15.28 5.14 20.18
CA ASP A 427 -15.65 6.43 20.76
C ASP A 427 -17.10 6.81 20.45
N ALA A 428 -17.88 7.10 21.50
CA ALA A 428 -19.27 7.51 21.38
C ALA A 428 -19.43 8.86 20.66
N THR A 429 -18.47 9.77 20.79
CA THR A 429 -18.50 11.09 20.13
C THR A 429 -18.36 10.90 18.62
N LEU A 430 -17.38 10.11 18.20
CA LEU A 430 -17.19 9.74 16.80
C LEU A 430 -18.43 9.06 16.19
N ARG A 431 -19.08 8.14 16.93
CA ARG A 431 -20.35 7.53 16.50
C ARG A 431 -21.45 8.58 16.29
N GLN A 432 -21.56 9.56 17.19
CA GLN A 432 -22.56 10.62 17.10
C GLN A 432 -22.30 11.57 15.92
N GLU A 433 -21.05 11.93 15.66
CA GLU A 433 -20.65 12.75 14.52
C GLU A 433 -20.90 12.03 13.19
N ALA A 434 -20.53 10.74 13.11
CA ALA A 434 -20.83 9.89 11.97
C ALA A 434 -22.34 9.82 11.70
N PHE A 435 -23.15 9.69 12.76
CA PHE A 435 -24.60 9.71 12.67
C PHE A 435 -25.15 11.06 12.20
N SER A 436 -24.58 12.18 12.65
CA SER A 436 -24.93 13.51 12.15
C SER A 436 -24.63 13.64 10.65
N ALA A 437 -23.44 13.23 10.21
CA ALA A 437 -23.07 13.22 8.80
C ALA A 437 -24.00 12.33 7.95
N LEU A 438 -24.38 11.16 8.46
CA LEU A 438 -25.38 10.27 7.86
C LEU A 438 -26.72 10.99 7.66
N ARG A 439 -27.21 11.72 8.66
CA ARG A 439 -28.46 12.50 8.55
C ARG A 439 -28.38 13.58 7.48
N HIS A 440 -27.25 14.25 7.34
CA HIS A 440 -27.05 15.23 6.29
C HIS A 440 -27.10 14.59 4.90
N ILE A 441 -26.49 13.42 4.70
CA ILE A 441 -26.60 12.68 3.43
C ILE A 441 -28.04 12.18 3.21
N LEU A 442 -28.72 11.71 4.25
CA LEU A 442 -30.09 11.22 4.18
C LEU A 442 -31.09 12.33 3.80
N SER A 443 -30.82 13.58 4.17
CA SER A 443 -31.63 14.71 3.73
C SER A 443 -31.64 14.86 2.20
N ALA A 444 -30.58 14.44 1.51
CA ALA A 444 -30.52 14.43 0.05
C ALA A 444 -31.31 13.27 -0.59
N LEU A 445 -31.40 12.12 0.09
CA LEU A 445 -32.31 11.03 -0.31
C LEU A 445 -33.78 11.47 -0.20
N ASN A 446 -34.12 12.20 0.86
CA ASN A 446 -35.43 12.83 0.99
C ASN A 446 -35.70 13.86 -0.11
N LEU A 447 -34.67 14.60 -0.55
CA LEU A 447 -34.78 15.51 -1.69
C LEU A 447 -35.03 14.74 -3.01
N TYR A 448 -34.40 13.57 -3.21
CA TYR A 448 -34.69 12.71 -4.36
C TYR A 448 -36.13 12.20 -4.33
N LYS A 449 -36.61 11.71 -3.17
CA LYS A 449 -38.01 11.36 -2.95
C LYS A 449 -38.95 12.53 -3.30
N PHE A 450 -38.62 13.73 -2.85
CA PHE A 450 -39.38 14.93 -3.17
C PHE A 450 -39.42 15.22 -4.68
N ILE A 451 -38.31 15.06 -5.40
CA ILE A 451 -38.26 15.22 -6.86
C ILE A 451 -39.15 14.18 -7.55
N LEU A 452 -39.08 12.90 -7.14
CA LEU A 452 -39.96 11.85 -7.64
C LEU A 452 -41.44 12.16 -7.39
N MET A 453 -41.80 12.58 -6.17
CA MET A 453 -43.17 12.97 -5.81
C MET A 453 -43.66 14.25 -6.50
N ARG A 454 -42.75 15.17 -6.82
CA ARG A 454 -43.11 16.43 -7.49
C ARG A 454 -43.38 16.19 -8.97
N GLU A 455 -42.53 15.43 -9.65
CA GLU A 455 -42.75 15.04 -11.04
C GLU A 455 -43.97 14.11 -11.20
N SER A 456 -44.29 13.30 -10.17
CA SER A 456 -45.44 12.40 -10.20
C SER A 456 -46.80 13.08 -10.25
N THR A 457 -46.89 14.29 -9.70
CA THR A 457 -48.13 15.10 -9.68
C THR A 457 -48.42 15.83 -11.00
N GLY A 458 -47.63 15.58 -12.06
CA GLY A 458 -47.89 16.10 -13.42
C GLY A 458 -47.66 17.60 -13.61
N LYS A 459 -47.17 18.31 -12.58
CA LYS A 459 -46.80 19.72 -12.70
C LYS A 459 -45.34 19.85 -13.10
N ILE A 460 -45.16 19.94 -14.43
CA ILE A 460 -43.98 20.38 -15.19
C ILE A 460 -42.97 19.24 -15.50
N GLY A 461 -43.05 18.74 -16.73
CA GLY A 461 -42.03 17.87 -17.34
C GLY A 461 -40.80 18.64 -17.83
N GLN A 462 -40.08 19.32 -16.93
CA GLN A 462 -38.83 20.02 -17.28
C GLN A 462 -37.58 19.17 -17.05
N THR A 463 -37.58 18.22 -16.12
CA THR A 463 -36.34 17.63 -15.58
C THR A 463 -35.92 16.27 -16.15
N ARG A 464 -36.72 15.60 -17.00
CA ARG A 464 -36.42 14.29 -17.65
C ARG A 464 -35.95 13.16 -16.71
N VAL A 465 -36.17 13.26 -15.40
CA VAL A 465 -35.70 12.27 -14.40
C VAL A 465 -36.50 10.97 -14.51
N LEU A 466 -37.80 11.04 -14.82
CA LEU A 466 -38.71 9.89 -15.00
C LEU A 466 -38.68 9.27 -16.42
N THR A 467 -37.52 9.04 -17.03
CA THR A 467 -37.50 8.08 -18.16
C THR A 467 -37.56 6.66 -17.61
N GLU A 468 -38.33 5.78 -18.25
CA GLU A 468 -38.45 4.36 -17.86
C GLU A 468 -37.08 3.70 -17.67
N MET A 469 -36.13 3.98 -18.57
CA MET A 469 -34.73 3.53 -18.47
C MET A 469 -34.02 4.01 -17.20
N ASN A 470 -34.17 5.29 -16.83
CA ASN A 470 -33.51 5.85 -15.64
C ASN A 470 -34.14 5.31 -14.34
N LEU A 471 -35.47 5.12 -14.34
CA LEU A 471 -36.21 4.53 -13.23
C LEU A 471 -35.87 3.06 -13.02
N GLN A 472 -35.82 2.27 -14.10
CA GLN A 472 -35.48 0.85 -14.04
C GLN A 472 -34.04 0.63 -13.57
N LYS A 473 -33.13 1.52 -13.98
CA LYS A 473 -31.75 1.53 -13.49
C LYS A 473 -31.66 1.93 -12.02
N ALA A 474 -32.37 2.97 -11.59
CA ALA A 474 -32.45 3.39 -10.19
C ALA A 474 -33.07 2.31 -9.29
N TYR A 475 -34.06 1.57 -9.81
CA TYR A 475 -34.71 0.49 -9.08
C TYR A 475 -33.79 -0.72 -8.88
N THR A 476 -33.19 -1.22 -9.97
CA THR A 476 -32.39 -2.46 -9.95
C THR A 476 -30.99 -2.28 -9.38
N GLU A 477 -30.31 -1.17 -9.70
CA GLU A 477 -28.93 -0.93 -9.27
C GLU A 477 -28.83 -0.24 -7.90
N TRP A 478 -29.92 0.29 -7.36
CA TRP A 478 -29.88 1.08 -6.13
C TRP A 478 -30.93 0.69 -5.09
N LEU A 479 -32.22 0.84 -5.41
CA LEU A 479 -33.27 0.69 -4.39
C LEU A 479 -33.34 -0.73 -3.83
N LEU A 480 -33.20 -1.76 -4.68
CA LEU A 480 -33.19 -3.16 -4.25
C LEU A 480 -31.96 -3.53 -3.41
N PRO A 481 -30.70 -3.26 -3.84
CA PRO A 481 -29.52 -3.48 -3.00
C PRO A 481 -29.58 -2.76 -1.65
N LEU A 482 -30.07 -1.52 -1.63
CA LEU A 482 -30.22 -0.73 -0.41
C LEU A 482 -31.29 -1.33 0.52
N ARG A 483 -32.39 -1.87 -0.03
CA ARG A 483 -33.39 -2.62 0.76
C ARG A 483 -32.80 -3.88 1.38
N THR A 484 -32.07 -4.69 0.59
CA THR A 484 -31.44 -5.93 1.09
C THR A 484 -30.51 -5.65 2.27
N LEU A 485 -29.73 -4.58 2.18
CA LEU A 485 -28.81 -4.20 3.25
C LEU A 485 -29.54 -3.70 4.50
N VAL A 486 -30.47 -2.73 4.36
CA VAL A 486 -31.23 -2.19 5.49
C VAL A 486 -31.99 -3.30 6.23
N SER A 487 -32.55 -4.25 5.49
CA SER A 487 -33.17 -5.45 6.07
C SER A 487 -32.17 -6.37 6.80
N GLY A 488 -30.92 -6.46 6.34
CA GLY A 488 -29.86 -7.22 7.01
C GLY A 488 -29.47 -6.60 8.35
N ILE A 489 -29.30 -5.27 8.38
CA ILE A 489 -28.94 -4.53 9.59
C ILE A 489 -30.08 -4.55 10.62
N GLU A 490 -31.33 -4.39 10.15
CA GLU A 490 -32.49 -4.57 11.03
C GLU A 490 -32.49 -5.97 11.64
N ALA A 491 -32.25 -7.02 10.84
CA ALA A 491 -32.25 -8.40 11.31
C ALA A 491 -31.14 -8.68 12.35
N GLU A 492 -29.94 -8.15 12.14
CA GLU A 492 -28.81 -8.31 13.08
C GLU A 492 -29.05 -7.62 14.43
N ASN A 493 -29.79 -6.50 14.44
CA ASN A 493 -30.01 -5.68 15.64
C ASN A 493 -31.37 -5.96 16.33
N LYS A 494 -32.24 -6.79 15.74
CA LYS A 494 -33.61 -7.04 16.25
C LYS A 494 -33.66 -7.94 17.48
N GLU A 495 -32.66 -8.80 17.63
CA GLU A 495 -32.57 -9.76 18.75
C GLU A 495 -31.63 -9.29 19.86
N ASP A 496 -30.91 -8.18 19.64
CA ASP A 496 -29.94 -7.64 20.59
C ASP A 496 -30.60 -6.58 21.50
N ASN A 497 -30.55 -6.81 22.81
CA ASN A 497 -31.23 -5.97 23.82
C ASN A 497 -30.33 -4.83 24.34
N ASP A 498 -29.22 -4.54 23.66
CA ASP A 498 -28.32 -3.45 24.01
C ASP A 498 -28.92 -2.07 23.65
N GLU A 499 -28.64 -1.06 24.47
CA GLU A 499 -29.06 0.33 24.28
C GLU A 499 -28.53 0.90 22.94
N LEU A 500 -27.37 0.40 22.49
CA LEU A 500 -26.79 0.70 21.19
C LEU A 500 -27.59 0.13 20.01
N ALA A 501 -28.11 -1.10 20.13
CA ALA A 501 -28.96 -1.72 19.09
C ALA A 501 -30.28 -0.93 18.93
N PHE A 502 -30.84 -0.45 20.05
CA PHE A 502 -32.00 0.43 20.04
C PHE A 502 -31.73 1.77 19.34
N HIS A 503 -30.62 2.45 19.64
CA HIS A 503 -30.25 3.69 18.96
C HIS A 503 -29.97 3.49 17.47
N THR A 504 -29.37 2.36 17.09
CA THR A 504 -29.10 1.97 15.71
C THR A 504 -30.39 1.74 14.93
N LEU A 505 -31.36 1.01 15.50
CA LEU A 505 -32.68 0.83 14.89
C LEU A 505 -33.46 2.16 14.77
N CYS A 506 -33.40 3.02 15.78
CA CYS A 506 -34.00 4.36 15.72
C CYS A 506 -33.37 5.25 14.63
N ALA A 507 -32.06 5.12 14.43
CA ALA A 507 -31.31 5.81 13.37
C ALA A 507 -31.63 5.29 11.96
N LEU A 508 -31.86 3.98 11.85
CA LEU A 508 -32.13 3.28 10.59
C LEU A 508 -33.58 3.48 10.11
N ASN A 509 -34.53 3.59 11.04
CA ASN A 509 -35.96 3.72 10.72
C ASN A 509 -36.29 4.84 9.71
N PRO A 510 -35.74 6.07 9.82
CA PRO A 510 -35.96 7.11 8.81
C PRO A 510 -35.36 6.76 7.43
N VAL A 511 -34.22 6.06 7.39
CA VAL A 511 -33.59 5.61 6.14
C VAL A 511 -34.47 4.58 5.46
N GLN A 512 -34.90 3.60 6.25
CA GLN A 512 -35.78 2.52 5.84
C GLN A 512 -37.09 3.09 5.27
N PHE A 513 -37.74 4.00 6.00
CA PHE A 513 -39.01 4.58 5.59
C PHE A 513 -38.89 5.33 4.25
N VAL A 514 -37.86 6.19 4.10
CA VAL A 514 -37.66 6.97 2.87
C VAL A 514 -37.31 6.08 1.69
N LEU A 515 -36.52 5.03 1.93
CA LEU A 515 -36.16 4.04 0.94
C LEU A 515 -37.37 3.26 0.42
N TYR A 516 -38.18 2.69 1.32
CA TYR A 516 -39.36 1.93 0.93
C TYR A 516 -40.38 2.80 0.19
N ASP A 517 -40.53 4.06 0.59
CA ASP A 517 -41.38 5.00 -0.14
C ASP A 517 -40.81 5.31 -1.54
N CYS A 518 -39.48 5.41 -1.71
CA CYS A 518 -38.88 5.57 -3.02
C CYS A 518 -39.07 4.32 -3.90
N ILE A 519 -38.97 3.12 -3.31
CA ILE A 519 -39.26 1.83 -3.97
C ILE A 519 -40.69 1.82 -4.48
N GLU A 520 -41.65 2.10 -3.61
CA GLU A 520 -43.07 2.09 -3.94
C GLU A 520 -43.39 3.12 -5.04
N LEU A 521 -42.80 4.32 -4.96
CA LEU A 521 -42.95 5.33 -6.00
C LEU A 521 -42.41 4.86 -7.34
N VAL A 522 -41.20 4.28 -7.39
CA VAL A 522 -40.59 3.82 -8.64
C VAL A 522 -41.29 2.58 -9.21
N GLU A 523 -41.71 1.63 -8.38
CA GLU A 523 -42.55 0.48 -8.77
C GLU A 523 -43.91 0.91 -9.32
N GLY A 524 -44.47 2.02 -8.83
CA GLY A 524 -45.70 2.59 -9.39
C GLY A 524 -45.53 3.23 -10.78
N TYR A 525 -44.29 3.48 -11.22
CA TYR A 525 -43.96 4.08 -12.52
C TYR A 525 -43.48 3.09 -13.59
N LEU A 526 -42.86 1.99 -13.17
CA LEU A 526 -42.42 0.87 -14.03
C LEU A 526 -43.58 -0.09 -14.27
#